data_AF-A0A357ZE42-F1
#
_entry.id   AF-A0A357ZE42-F1
#
_cell.length_a   1.000
_cell.length_b   1.000
_cell.length_c   1.000
_cell.angle_alpha   90.00
_cell.angle_beta   90.00
_cell.angle_gamma   90.00
#
_symmetry.space_group_name_H-M   'P 1'
#
loop_
_entity.id
_entity.type
_entity.pdbx_description
1 polymer ?
#
loop_
_entity_poly.entity_id
_entity_poly.type
_entity_poly.pdbx_seq_one_letter_code
_entity_poly.pdbx_strand_id
1 'polypeptide(L)'
;MSSLKENVTKNITTAISLSGYKKVEIARLLGVSKAAITNWTRGDNLPDIEMLAKMSKLFNIPLSAIIGSDTSHAISAQEQSLISSFRKLNELGRQRLLEDAQDYTERERFCL
;
A
#
# COMPACT_ATOMS: atom_id res chain seq x y z
N MET A 1 -6.77 19.29 -4.33
CA MET A 1 -6.49 18.23 -3.34
C MET A 1 -7.51 17.12 -3.57
N SER A 2 -7.10 15.98 -4.14
CA SER A 2 -7.99 14.83 -4.30
C SER A 2 -8.40 14.34 -2.91
N SER A 3 -9.69 14.13 -2.68
CA SER A 3 -10.16 13.64 -1.38
C SER A 3 -9.80 12.15 -1.22
N LEU A 4 -9.60 11.67 0.01
CA LEU A 4 -9.39 10.24 0.29
C LEU A 4 -10.45 9.35 -0.37
N LYS A 5 -11.70 9.83 -0.37
CA LYS A 5 -12.84 9.19 -1.02
C LYS A 5 -12.64 9.02 -2.53
N GLU A 6 -12.11 10.04 -3.20
CA GLU A 6 -11.85 10.04 -4.63
C GLU A 6 -10.71 9.06 -4.98
N ASN A 7 -9.65 9.04 -4.18
CA ASN A 7 -8.55 8.08 -4.34
C ASN A 7 -9.02 6.64 -4.20
N VAL A 8 -9.75 6.32 -3.13
CA VAL A 8 -10.30 4.97 -2.89
C VAL A 8 -11.22 4.54 -4.04
N THR A 9 -12.13 5.42 -4.46
CA THR A 9 -13.08 5.14 -5.56
C THR A 9 -12.35 4.81 -6.86
N LYS A 10 -11.35 5.64 -7.20
CA LYS A 10 -10.53 5.47 -8.41
C LYS A 10 -9.72 4.17 -8.38
N ASN A 11 -9.08 3.89 -7.25
CA ASN A 11 -8.21 2.73 -7.09
C ASN A 11 -9.00 1.42 -7.08
N ILE A 12 -10.16 1.38 -6.40
CA ILE A 12 -11.08 0.23 -6.46
C ILE A 12 -11.54 -0.02 -7.90
N THR A 13 -11.94 1.04 -8.60
CA THR A 13 -12.40 0.93 -10.00
C THR A 13 -11.29 0.37 -10.90
N THR A 14 -10.06 0.81 -10.69
CA THR A 14 -8.87 0.35 -11.42
C THR A 14 -8.54 -1.11 -11.07
N ALA A 15 -8.58 -1.48 -9.80
CA ALA A 15 -8.33 -2.86 -9.37
C ALA A 15 -9.37 -3.82 -9.98
N ILE A 16 -10.64 -3.42 -10.01
CA ILE A 16 -11.72 -4.20 -10.64
C ILE A 16 -11.46 -4.39 -12.13
N SER A 17 -11.11 -3.32 -12.87
CA SER A 17 -10.88 -3.41 -14.31
C SER A 17 -9.67 -4.27 -14.67
N LEU A 18 -8.60 -4.22 -13.87
CA LEU A 18 -7.39 -5.00 -14.07
C LEU A 18 -7.52 -6.47 -13.64
N SER A 19 -8.46 -6.77 -12.73
CA SER A 19 -8.63 -8.12 -12.18
C SER A 19 -9.19 -9.15 -13.17
N GLY A 20 -9.77 -8.71 -14.29
CA GLY A 20 -10.46 -9.57 -15.25
C GLY A 20 -11.82 -10.12 -14.78
N TYR A 21 -12.22 -9.87 -13.53
CA TYR A 21 -13.52 -10.29 -13.00
C TYR A 21 -14.65 -9.32 -13.37
N LYS A 22 -15.84 -9.86 -13.59
CA LYS A 22 -17.07 -9.08 -13.68
C LYS A 22 -17.49 -8.62 -12.28
N LYS A 23 -18.14 -7.45 -12.20
CA LYS A 23 -18.65 -6.91 -10.91
C LYS A 23 -19.52 -7.90 -10.13
N VAL A 24 -20.27 -8.77 -10.81
CA VAL A 24 -21.11 -9.81 -10.17
C VAL A 24 -20.25 -10.90 -9.53
N GLU A 25 -19.14 -11.28 -10.15
CA GLU A 25 -18.23 -12.29 -9.62
C GLU A 25 -17.50 -11.76 -8.38
N ILE A 26 -17.06 -10.50 -8.44
CA ILE A 26 -16.45 -9.80 -7.29
C ILE A 26 -17.44 -9.70 -6.14
N ALA A 27 -18.69 -9.32 -6.42
CA ALA A 27 -19.75 -9.27 -5.42
C ALA A 27 -19.93 -10.63 -4.73
N ARG A 28 -19.96 -11.72 -5.51
CA ARG A 28 -20.03 -13.09 -4.99
C ARG A 28 -18.81 -13.46 -4.13
N LEU A 29 -17.60 -13.14 -4.59
CA LEU A 29 -16.35 -13.45 -3.90
C LEU A 29 -16.19 -12.67 -2.59
N LEU A 30 -16.71 -11.45 -2.53
CA LEU A 30 -16.67 -10.60 -1.33
C LEU A 30 -17.88 -10.83 -0.40
N GLY A 31 -18.90 -11.56 -0.85
CA GLY A 31 -20.13 -11.81 -0.08
C GLY A 31 -21.04 -10.59 0.05
N VAL A 32 -21.08 -9.74 -0.99
CA VAL A 32 -21.83 -8.48 -1.02
C VAL A 32 -22.76 -8.42 -2.23
N SER A 33 -23.64 -7.42 -2.28
CA SER A 33 -24.51 -7.20 -3.43
C SER A 33 -23.74 -6.57 -4.61
N LYS A 34 -24.18 -6.84 -5.84
CA LYS A 34 -23.68 -6.14 -7.05
C LYS A 34 -23.87 -4.61 -6.93
N ALA A 35 -24.93 -4.19 -6.26
CA ALA A 35 -25.21 -2.78 -5.99
C ALA A 35 -24.11 -2.15 -5.13
N ALA A 36 -23.63 -2.84 -4.08
CA ALA A 36 -22.51 -2.36 -3.26
C ALA A 36 -21.25 -2.08 -4.11
N ILE A 37 -20.85 -3.04 -4.97
CA ILE A 37 -19.73 -2.84 -5.91
C ILE A 37 -19.96 -1.62 -6.80
N THR A 38 -21.20 -1.43 -7.28
CA THR A 38 -21.55 -0.32 -8.18
C THR A 38 -21.41 1.02 -7.47
N ASN A 39 -21.96 1.13 -6.26
CA ASN A 39 -21.89 2.32 -5.43
C ASN A 39 -20.43 2.69 -5.10
N TRP A 40 -19.59 1.70 -4.78
CA TRP A 40 -18.16 1.92 -4.53
C TRP A 40 -17.42 2.42 -5.77
N THR A 41 -17.73 1.90 -6.96
CA THR A 41 -17.10 2.37 -8.21
C THR A 41 -17.61 3.72 -8.70
N ARG A 42 -18.77 4.16 -8.22
CA ARG A 42 -19.34 5.49 -8.51
C ARG A 42 -18.94 6.54 -7.46
N GLY A 43 -18.46 6.10 -6.30
CA GLY A 43 -18.17 6.98 -5.17
C GLY A 43 -19.42 7.42 -4.41
N ASP A 44 -20.54 6.69 -4.52
CA ASP A 44 -21.76 7.01 -3.78
C ASP A 44 -21.53 6.77 -2.27
N ASN A 45 -20.90 5.64 -1.93
CA ASN A 45 -20.39 5.32 -0.60
C ASN A 45 -19.03 4.58 -0.71
N LEU A 46 -18.36 4.41 0.43
CA LEU A 46 -17.10 3.69 0.50
C LEU A 46 -17.30 2.32 1.17
N PRO A 47 -16.51 1.30 0.79
CA PRO A 47 -16.39 0.08 1.58
C PRO A 47 -15.77 0.39 2.95
N ASP A 48 -16.13 -0.41 3.95
CA ASP A 48 -15.47 -0.39 5.25
C ASP A 48 -14.06 -1.01 5.19
N ILE A 49 -13.36 -0.95 6.32
CA ILE A 49 -11.99 -1.48 6.44
C ILE A 49 -11.91 -2.99 6.21
N GLU A 50 -12.93 -3.75 6.59
CA GLU A 50 -12.94 -5.20 6.38
C GLU A 50 -13.06 -5.53 4.89
N MET A 51 -13.92 -4.82 4.16
CA MET A 51 -14.10 -5.01 2.72
C MET A 51 -12.86 -4.58 1.96
N LEU A 52 -12.21 -3.48 2.36
CA LEU A 52 -10.92 -3.09 1.81
C LEU A 52 -9.85 -4.16 2.03
N ALA A 53 -9.79 -4.78 3.22
CA ALA A 53 -8.88 -5.89 3.49
C ALA A 53 -9.20 -7.15 2.66
N LYS A 54 -10.47 -7.48 2.47
CA LYS A 54 -10.89 -8.58 1.57
C LYS A 54 -10.52 -8.30 0.11
N MET A 55 -10.70 -7.06 -0.36
CA MET A 55 -10.29 -6.64 -1.70
C MET A 55 -8.77 -6.73 -1.88
N SER A 56 -7.99 -6.31 -0.88
CA SER A 56 -6.53 -6.43 -0.89
C SER A 56 -6.09 -7.88 -1.12
N LYS A 57 -6.72 -8.84 -0.43
CA LYS A 57 -6.47 -10.28 -0.62
C LYS A 57 -6.96 -10.77 -1.99
N LEU A 58 -8.16 -10.36 -2.41
CA LEU A 58 -8.77 -10.80 -3.67
C LEU A 58 -7.96 -10.36 -4.89
N PHE A 59 -7.51 -9.11 -4.91
CA PHE A 59 -6.76 -8.53 -6.02
C PHE A 59 -5.24 -8.69 -5.87
N ASN A 60 -4.78 -9.26 -4.75
CA ASN A 60 -3.36 -9.40 -4.40
C ASN A 60 -2.60 -8.05 -4.48
N ILE A 61 -3.19 -7.00 -3.94
CA ILE A 61 -2.59 -5.66 -3.86
C ILE A 61 -2.55 -5.17 -2.42
N PRO A 62 -1.53 -4.39 -2.02
CA PRO A 62 -1.48 -3.87 -0.66
C PRO A 62 -2.63 -2.90 -0.39
N LEU A 63 -3.11 -2.88 0.86
CA LEU A 63 -4.20 -1.99 1.28
C LEU A 63 -3.90 -0.51 1.01
N SER A 64 -2.64 -0.10 1.13
CA SER A 64 -2.16 1.26 0.79
C SER A 64 -2.43 1.64 -0.66
N ALA A 65 -2.29 0.70 -1.60
CA ALA A 65 -2.60 0.91 -3.02
C ALA A 65 -4.10 1.11 -3.26
N ILE A 66 -4.98 0.55 -2.40
CA ILE A 66 -6.43 0.77 -2.50
C ILE A 66 -6.77 2.14 -1.93
N ILE A 67 -6.23 2.48 -0.75
CA ILE A 67 -6.55 3.73 -0.06
C ILE A 67 -5.97 4.95 -0.77
N GLY A 68 -4.90 4.76 -1.54
CA GLY A 68 -4.15 5.87 -2.12
C GLY A 68 -3.50 6.72 -1.03
N SER A 69 -3.15 6.09 0.10
CA SER A 69 -2.14 6.66 0.98
C SER A 69 -0.90 6.84 0.13
N ASP A 70 -0.46 8.08 -0.04
CA ASP A 70 0.70 8.40 -0.85
C ASP A 70 1.79 7.38 -0.53
N THR A 71 2.14 6.57 -1.52
CA THR A 71 3.45 5.93 -1.56
C THR A 71 4.50 7.03 -1.83
N SER A 72 4.42 8.17 -1.14
CA SER A 72 5.50 9.15 -1.07
C SER A 72 6.68 8.61 -0.27
N HIS A 73 6.52 7.40 0.30
CA HIS A 73 7.61 6.55 0.76
C HIS A 73 8.04 5.57 -0.34
N ALA A 74 7.97 5.99 -1.61
CA ALA A 74 8.73 5.31 -2.65
C ALA A 74 10.20 5.50 -2.27
N ILE A 75 10.79 4.45 -1.69
CA ILE A 75 12.21 4.42 -1.34
C ILE A 75 13.01 4.77 -2.61
N SER A 76 13.91 5.72 -2.47
CA SER A 76 14.87 6.11 -3.50
C SER A 76 15.69 4.90 -3.96
N ALA A 77 16.29 5.00 -5.15
CA ALA A 77 17.18 3.96 -5.65
C ALA A 77 18.33 3.65 -4.66
N GLN A 78 18.79 4.67 -3.93
CA GLN A 78 19.80 4.58 -2.89
C GLN A 78 19.29 3.76 -1.70
N GLU A 79 18.11 4.06 -1.17
CA GLU A 79 17.48 3.29 -0.08
C GLU A 79 17.23 1.83 -0.50
N GLN A 80 16.84 1.60 -1.76
CA GLN A 80 16.64 0.25 -2.27
C GLN A 80 17.95 -0.55 -2.37
N SER A 81 19.05 0.11 -2.75
CA SER A 81 20.40 -0.48 -2.73
C SER A 81 20.85 -0.83 -1.31
N LEU A 82 20.58 0.07 -0.34
CA LEU A 82 20.88 -0.16 1.07
C LEU A 82 20.13 -1.38 1.62
N ILE A 83 18.81 -1.46 1.38
CA ILE A 83 17.97 -2.60 1.79
C ILE A 83 18.45 -3.91 1.17
N SER A 84 18.81 -3.91 -0.12
CA SER A 84 19.34 -5.09 -0.82
C SER A 84 20.65 -5.57 -0.19
N SER A 85 21.55 -4.64 0.12
CA SER A 85 22.84 -4.95 0.75
C SER A 85 22.65 -5.47 2.17
N PHE A 86 21.81 -4.82 2.97
CA PHE A 86 21.50 -5.24 4.34
C PHE A 86 20.95 -6.66 4.42
N ARG A 87 20.07 -7.04 3.49
CA ARG A 87 19.50 -8.40 3.44
C ARG A 87 20.56 -9.48 3.19
N LYS A 88 21.63 -9.16 2.46
CA LYS A 88 22.74 -10.09 2.15
C LYS A 88 23.74 -10.23 3.30
N LEU A 89 23.79 -9.29 4.23
CA LEU A 89 24.69 -9.34 5.38
C LEU A 89 24.25 -10.41 6.39
N ASN A 90 25.23 -10.97 7.10
CA ASN A 90 25.01 -11.79 8.29
C ASN A 90 24.67 -10.92 9.51
N GLU A 91 24.38 -11.55 10.64
CA GLU A 91 23.95 -10.87 11.87
C GLU A 91 24.95 -9.81 12.35
N LEU A 92 26.25 -10.15 12.43
CA LEU A 92 27.30 -9.21 12.83
C LEU A 92 27.40 -8.01 11.87
N GLY A 93 27.31 -8.26 10.56
CA GLY A 93 27.36 -7.21 9.54
C GLY A 93 26.17 -6.26 9.62
N ARG A 94 24.97 -6.80 9.91
CA ARG A 94 23.77 -5.99 10.12
C ARG A 94 23.88 -5.14 11.38
N GLN A 95 24.40 -5.70 12.47
CA GLN A 95 24.58 -4.98 13.73
C GLN A 95 25.51 -3.78 13.56
N ARG A 96 26.69 -3.99 12.96
CA ARG A 96 27.65 -2.89 12.73
C ARG A 96 27.07 -1.78 11.85
N LEU A 97 26.39 -2.15 10.76
CA LEU A 97 25.77 -1.16 9.88
C LEU A 97 24.74 -0.30 10.63
N LEU A 98 23.99 -0.89 11.56
CA LEU A 98 23.03 -0.15 12.38
C LEU A 98 23.71 0.75 13.40
N GLU A 99 24.76 0.27 14.07
CA GLU A 99 25.59 1.08 14.99
C GLU A 99 26.18 2.29 14.26
N ASP A 100 26.83 2.09 13.11
CA ASP A 100 27.40 3.17 12.31
C ASP A 100 26.32 4.18 11.88
N ALA A 101 25.16 3.70 11.43
CA ALA A 101 24.05 4.58 11.02
C ALA A 101 23.51 5.42 12.19
N GLN A 102 23.44 4.86 13.40
CA GLN A 102 23.05 5.58 14.61
C GLN A 102 24.08 6.65 14.96
N ASP A 103 25.37 6.31 14.94
CA ASP A 103 26.47 7.24 15.20
C ASP A 103 26.44 8.45 14.26
N TYR A 104 26.25 8.23 12.96
CA TYR A 104 26.15 9.33 11.99
C TYR A 104 24.92 10.20 12.25
N THR A 105 23.77 9.58 12.55
CA THR A 105 22.51 10.30 12.83
C THR A 105 22.63 11.18 14.07
N GLU A 106 23.28 10.68 15.13
CA GLU A 106 23.50 11.45 16.35
C GLU A 106 24.44 12.63 16.10
N ARG A 107 25.55 12.42 15.39
CA ARG A 107 26.50 13.51 15.06
C ARG A 107 25.83 14.63 14.27
N GLU A 108 25.02 14.30 13.27
CA GLU A 108 24.28 15.30 12.50
C GLU A 108 23.26 16.05 13.36
N ARG A 109 22.63 15.36 14.33
CA ARG A 109 21.68 15.98 15.26
C ARG A 109 22.34 16.97 16.23
N PHE A 110 23.60 16.76 16.63
CA PHE A 110 24.31 17.65 17.56
C PHE A 110 25.09 18.79 16.88
N CYS A 111 25.07 18.86 15.54
CA CYS A 111 25.71 19.93 14.76
C CYS A 111 24.74 21.02 14.25
N LEU A 112 23.48 21.00 14.68
CA LEU A 112 22.44 22.03 14.45
C LEU A 112 22.03 22.68 15.78
#